data_AF-A0A1R3IRN5-F1
#
_entry.id   AF-A0A1R3IRN5-F1
#
_cell.length_a   1.000
_cell.length_b   1.000
_cell.length_c   1.000
_cell.angle_alpha   90.00
_cell.angle_beta   90.00
_cell.angle_gamma   90.00
#
_symmetry.space_group_name_H-M   'P 1'
#
loop_
_entity.id
_entity.type
_entity.pdbx_description
1 polymer ?
#
loop_
_entity_poly.entity_id
_entity_poly.type
_entity_poly.pdbx_seq_one_letter_code
_entity_poly.pdbx_strand_id
1 'polypeptide(L)'
;MGLIKIEGYLYLRSAADISVKLDFDNYDIWRAQWKALLQGLDLIGYVDGSMPEPPPTAWDKFKKQEQPNWNHKIWYRQTKLLLHAILVSISDKFLKRLVLITQLNTAEQAWNEISKTAAKDA
;
A
#
# COMPACT_ATOMS: atom_id res chain seq x y z
N MET A 1 -15.67 5.84 -12.49
CA MET A 1 -14.49 5.63 -11.62
C MET A 1 -14.46 4.17 -11.23
N GLY A 2 -13.86 3.36 -12.10
CA GLY A 2 -13.81 1.91 -11.91
C GLY A 2 -12.70 1.57 -10.92
N LEU A 3 -13.01 0.63 -10.04
CA LEU A 3 -12.09 -0.28 -9.35
C LEU A 3 -10.75 -0.37 -10.08
N ILE A 4 -9.63 -0.48 -9.36
CA ILE A 4 -8.47 -1.18 -9.91
C ILE A 4 -9.00 -2.50 -10.47
N LYS A 5 -9.18 -2.55 -11.79
CA LYS A 5 -9.49 -3.78 -12.51
C LYS A 5 -8.35 -4.73 -12.19
N ILE A 6 -8.62 -6.02 -12.22
CA ILE A 6 -7.66 -7.11 -12.00
C ILE A 6 -6.30 -6.84 -12.68
N GLU A 7 -6.31 -6.13 -13.82
CA GLU A 7 -5.16 -5.57 -14.52
C GLU A 7 -4.21 -4.74 -13.65
N GLY A 8 -4.67 -3.76 -12.85
CA GLY A 8 -3.75 -2.94 -12.04
C GLY A 8 -3.08 -3.73 -10.91
N TYR A 9 -3.74 -4.77 -10.37
CA TYR A 9 -3.09 -5.71 -9.46
C TYR A 9 -2.08 -6.62 -10.18
N LEU A 10 -2.39 -7.05 -11.42
CA LEU A 10 -1.43 -7.80 -12.25
C LEU A 10 -0.20 -6.95 -12.60
N TYR A 11 -0.36 -5.65 -12.89
CA TYR A 11 0.76 -4.74 -13.09
C TYR A 11 1.59 -4.53 -11.82
N LEU A 12 0.95 -4.32 -10.66
CA LEU A 12 1.65 -4.21 -9.38
C LEU A 12 2.39 -5.50 -9.01
N ARG A 13 1.77 -6.66 -9.22
CA ARG A 13 2.38 -7.97 -8.96
C ARG A 13 3.53 -8.26 -9.93
N SER A 14 3.35 -7.97 -11.22
CA SER A 14 4.41 -8.11 -12.22
C SER A 14 5.57 -7.16 -11.93
N ALA A 15 5.30 -5.91 -11.53
CA ALA A 15 6.35 -4.98 -11.14
C ALA A 15 7.08 -5.46 -9.87
N ALA A 16 6.36 -5.98 -8.87
CA ALA A 16 6.97 -6.52 -7.66
C ALA A 16 7.79 -7.80 -7.92
N ASP A 17 7.34 -8.67 -8.84
CA ASP A 17 8.05 -9.90 -9.22
C ASP A 17 9.27 -9.64 -10.13
N ILE A 18 9.26 -8.54 -10.91
CA ILE A 18 10.34 -8.16 -11.85
C ILE A 18 11.34 -7.19 -11.21
N SER A 19 10.92 -6.38 -10.24
CA SER A 19 11.80 -5.41 -9.57
C SER A 19 12.85 -6.07 -8.69
N VAL A 20 14.00 -5.41 -8.55
CA VAL A 20 14.98 -5.80 -7.54
C VAL A 20 14.32 -5.69 -6.17
N LYS A 21 14.27 -6.80 -5.44
CA LYS A 21 13.71 -6.81 -4.09
C LYS A 21 14.46 -5.83 -3.19
N LEU A 22 13.73 -5.12 -2.33
CA LEU A 22 14.33 -4.23 -1.34
C LEU A 22 15.28 -5.01 -0.43
N ASP A 23 16.52 -4.55 -0.34
CA ASP A 23 17.49 -4.88 0.70
C ASP A 23 18.07 -3.55 1.23
N PHE A 24 18.94 -3.61 2.23
CA PHE A 24 19.46 -2.41 2.89
C PHE A 24 20.28 -1.50 1.96
N ASP A 25 20.87 -2.05 0.91
CA ASP A 25 21.77 -1.31 0.02
C ASP A 25 21.06 -0.58 -1.14
N ASN A 26 19.75 -0.81 -1.33
CA ASN A 26 19.02 -0.32 -2.51
C ASN A 26 17.73 0.44 -2.18
N TYR A 27 17.57 0.88 -0.93
CA TYR A 27 16.35 1.56 -0.48
C TYR A 27 15.94 2.75 -1.35
N ASP A 28 16.87 3.65 -1.68
CA ASP A 28 16.55 4.84 -2.48
C ASP A 28 16.08 4.48 -3.90
N ILE A 29 16.70 3.46 -4.51
CA ILE A 29 16.33 2.94 -5.83
C ILE A 29 14.92 2.33 -5.77
N TRP A 30 14.68 1.44 -4.80
CA TRP A 30 13.38 0.82 -4.58
C TRP A 30 12.29 1.87 -4.35
N ARG A 31 12.57 2.87 -3.49
CA ARG A 31 11.65 3.94 -3.15
C ARG A 31 11.28 4.78 -4.37
N ALA A 32 12.27 5.13 -5.21
CA ALA A 32 12.04 5.89 -6.44
C ALA A 32 11.18 5.11 -7.45
N GLN A 33 11.48 3.82 -7.67
CA GLN A 33 10.71 2.95 -8.57
C GLN A 33 9.25 2.82 -8.13
N TRP A 34 9.03 2.52 -6.84
CA TRP A 34 7.68 2.39 -6.30
C TRP A 34 6.92 3.71 -6.31
N LYS A 35 7.57 4.83 -5.97
CA LYS A 35 6.92 6.15 -6.03
C LYS A 35 6.45 6.47 -7.46
N ALA A 36 7.29 6.25 -8.47
CA ALA A 36 6.93 6.48 -9.87
C ALA A 36 5.77 5.57 -10.31
N LEU A 37 5.81 4.28 -9.97
CA LEU A 37 4.74 3.33 -10.28
C LEU A 37 3.41 3.72 -9.63
N LEU A 38 3.42 4.04 -8.33
CA LEU A 38 2.21 4.43 -7.60
C LEU A 38 1.63 5.74 -8.10
N GLN A 39 2.46 6.71 -8.49
CA GLN A 39 1.99 7.95 -9.12
C GLN A 39 1.36 7.68 -10.49
N GLY A 40 1.97 6.84 -11.32
CA GLY A 40 1.42 6.47 -12.62
C GLY A 40 0.09 5.71 -12.57
N LEU A 41 -0.19 5.04 -11.44
CA LEU A 41 -1.43 4.31 -11.19
C LEU A 41 -2.45 5.09 -10.34
N ASP A 42 -2.14 6.33 -9.93
CA ASP A 42 -2.96 7.14 -9.02
C ASP A 42 -3.21 6.46 -7.65
N LEU A 43 -2.17 5.80 -7.12
CA LEU A 43 -2.21 5.04 -5.86
C LEU A 43 -1.33 5.62 -4.76
N ILE A 44 -0.57 6.68 -5.04
CA ILE A 44 0.37 7.26 -4.06
C ILE A 44 -0.36 7.73 -2.78
N GLY A 45 -1.61 8.17 -2.91
CA GLY A 45 -2.42 8.62 -1.78
C GLY A 45 -2.67 7.57 -0.70
N TYR A 46 -2.61 6.28 -1.05
CA TYR A 46 -2.75 5.17 -0.10
C TYR A 46 -1.51 4.94 0.78
N VAL A 47 -0.34 5.43 0.36
CA VAL A 47 0.93 5.21 1.07
C VAL A 47 1.48 6.47 1.73
N ASP A 48 1.14 7.66 1.24
CA ASP A 48 1.57 8.94 1.81
C ASP A 48 0.53 9.59 2.74
N GLY A 49 -0.65 8.96 2.88
CA GLY A 49 -1.73 9.43 3.75
C GLY A 49 -2.58 10.56 3.17
N SER A 50 -2.30 11.04 1.96
CA SER A 50 -3.13 12.07 1.31
C SER A 50 -4.52 11.57 0.92
N MET A 51 -4.73 10.24 0.86
CA MET A 51 -6.04 9.62 0.76
C MET A 51 -6.38 8.81 2.02
N PRO A 52 -6.95 9.45 3.06
CA PRO A 52 -7.23 8.79 4.34
C PRO A 52 -8.37 7.77 4.24
N GLU A 53 -8.43 6.86 5.22
CA GLU A 53 -9.50 5.87 5.33
C GLU A 53 -10.87 6.57 5.47
N PRO A 54 -11.83 6.30 4.56
CA PRO A 54 -13.19 6.81 4.69
C PRO A 54 -13.92 6.14 5.88
N PRO A 55 -14.94 6.78 6.50
CA PRO A 55 -15.73 6.13 7.54
C PRO A 55 -16.38 4.81 7.07
N PRO A 56 -16.45 3.76 7.90
CA PRO A 56 -17.00 2.45 7.50
C PRO A 56 -18.50 2.49 7.19
N THR A 57 -19.23 3.41 7.80
CA THR A 57 -20.65 3.68 7.53
C THR A 57 -20.85 5.14 7.10
N ALA A 58 -21.92 5.39 6.36
CA ALA A 58 -22.37 6.72 5.98
C ALA A 58 -23.89 6.81 6.15
N TRP A 59 -24.39 7.98 6.51
CA TRP A 59 -25.83 8.22 6.66
C TRP A 59 -26.53 8.22 5.29
N ASP A 60 -27.51 7.34 5.12
CA ASP A 60 -28.35 7.31 3.91
C ASP A 60 -29.61 8.16 4.12
N LYS A 61 -29.74 9.24 3.34
CA LYS A 61 -30.88 10.16 3.44
C LYS A 61 -32.20 9.52 3.01
N PHE A 62 -32.19 8.56 2.09
CA PHE A 62 -33.40 7.89 1.61
C PHE A 62 -33.89 6.83 2.59
N LYS A 63 -32.95 6.04 3.15
CA LYS A 63 -33.27 4.99 4.12
C LYS A 63 -33.38 5.50 5.56
N LYS A 64 -32.92 6.73 5.84
CA LYS A 64 -32.88 7.35 7.18
C LYS A 64 -32.18 6.49 8.22
N GLN A 65 -31.06 5.87 7.84
CA GLN A 65 -30.25 5.03 8.73
C GLN A 65 -28.79 5.01 8.26
N GLU A 66 -27.87 4.58 9.13
CA GLU A 66 -26.49 4.30 8.73
C GLU A 66 -26.44 3.11 7.76
N GLN A 67 -25.64 3.24 6.71
CA GLN A 67 -25.40 2.20 5.72
C GLN A 67 -23.90 1.99 5.52
N PRO A 68 -23.46 0.78 5.11
CA PRO A 68 -22.07 0.53 4.76
C PRO A 68 -21.58 1.53 3.69
N ASN A 69 -20.40 2.10 3.91
CA ASN A 69 -19.81 3.05 2.99
C ASN A 69 -19.03 2.31 1.89
N TRP A 70 -19.50 2.45 0.64
CA TRP A 70 -18.82 1.86 -0.51
C TRP A 70 -17.40 2.40 -0.72
N ASN A 71 -17.15 3.67 -0.37
CA ASN A 71 -15.81 4.26 -0.50
C ASN A 71 -14.83 3.62 0.50
N HIS A 72 -15.27 3.32 1.72
CA HIS A 72 -14.47 2.57 2.70
C HIS A 72 -14.11 1.19 2.16
N LYS A 73 -15.09 0.46 1.59
CA LYS A 73 -14.86 -0.86 1.00
C LYS A 73 -13.87 -0.82 -0.16
N ILE A 74 -13.96 0.18 -1.03
CA ILE A 74 -13.00 0.37 -2.13
C ILE A 74 -11.61 0.66 -1.57
N TRP A 75 -11.51 1.63 -0.66
CA TRP A 75 -10.25 2.02 -0.03
C TRP A 75 -9.56 0.84 0.66
N TYR A 76 -10.33 0.07 1.43
CA TYR A 76 -9.85 -1.11 2.15
C TYR A 76 -9.29 -2.17 1.19
N ARG A 77 -9.96 -2.43 0.07
CA ARG A 77 -9.46 -3.39 -0.92
C ARG A 77 -8.15 -2.93 -1.54
N GLN A 78 -8.03 -1.64 -1.89
CA GLN A 78 -6.80 -1.12 -2.46
C GLN A 78 -5.64 -1.13 -1.48
N THR A 79 -5.86 -0.67 -0.24
CA THR A 79 -4.79 -0.65 0.77
C THR A 79 -4.27 -2.07 1.05
N LYS A 80 -5.15 -3.10 1.06
CA LYS A 80 -4.73 -4.50 1.26
C LYS A 80 -3.96 -5.07 0.08
N LEU A 81 -4.36 -4.77 -1.15
CA LEU A 81 -3.62 -5.20 -2.35
C LEU A 81 -2.25 -4.53 -2.45
N LEU A 82 -2.18 -3.22 -2.15
CA LEU A 82 -0.94 -2.46 -2.10
C LEU A 82 -0.02 -2.95 -1.00
N LEU A 83 -0.55 -3.20 0.21
CA LEU A 83 0.21 -3.78 1.32
C LEU A 83 0.84 -5.11 0.90
N HIS A 84 0.06 -6.01 0.30
CA HIS A 84 0.58 -7.28 -0.20
C HIS A 84 1.70 -7.06 -1.23
N ALA A 85 1.47 -6.19 -2.23
CA ALA A 85 2.45 -5.90 -3.28
C ALA A 85 3.76 -5.33 -2.72
N ILE A 86 3.68 -4.41 -1.76
CA ILE A 86 4.84 -3.88 -1.04
C ILE A 86 5.58 -5.02 -0.33
N LEU A 87 4.88 -5.85 0.45
CA LEU A 87 5.51 -6.94 1.21
C LEU A 87 6.25 -7.95 0.33
N VAL A 88 5.68 -8.34 -0.82
CA VAL A 88 6.35 -9.29 -1.73
C VAL A 88 7.54 -8.69 -2.48
N SER A 89 7.60 -7.35 -2.57
CA SER A 89 8.73 -6.62 -3.19
C SER A 89 9.95 -6.47 -2.27
N ILE A 90 9.87 -6.94 -1.03
CA ILE A 90 10.92 -6.83 -0.03
C ILE A 90 11.65 -8.17 0.08
N SER A 91 12.97 -8.13 0.26
CA SER A 91 13.75 -9.35 0.49
C SER A 91 13.46 -9.96 1.87
N ASP A 92 13.61 -11.27 2.00
CA ASP A 92 13.43 -11.97 3.28
C ASP A 92 14.36 -11.42 4.38
N LYS A 93 15.55 -10.96 4.01
CA LYS A 93 16.53 -10.36 4.92
C LYS A 93 16.00 -9.05 5.51
N PHE A 94 15.43 -8.18 4.67
CA PHE A 94 14.83 -6.93 5.13
C PHE A 94 13.53 -7.18 5.90
N LEU A 95 12.66 -8.10 5.44
CA LEU A 95 11.42 -8.48 6.13
C LEU A 95 11.67 -8.95 7.57
N LYS A 96 12.74 -9.73 7.81
CA LYS A 96 13.12 -10.19 9.16
C LYS A 96 13.47 -9.06 10.12
N ARG A 97 13.93 -7.92 9.62
CA ARG A 97 14.26 -6.74 10.43
C ARG A 97 13.10 -5.78 10.62
N LEU A 98 12.08 -5.89 9.76
CA LEU A 98 10.89 -5.06 9.81
C LEU A 98 10.11 -5.41 11.08
N VAL A 99 10.35 -4.63 12.14
CA VAL A 99 9.69 -4.82 13.44
C VAL A 99 8.19 -4.62 13.22
N LEU A 100 7.36 -5.45 13.86
CA LEU A 100 5.90 -5.32 13.82
C LEU A 100 5.26 -5.65 12.46
N ILE A 101 5.89 -6.50 11.62
CA ILE A 101 5.28 -6.94 10.35
C ILE A 101 3.85 -7.49 10.52
N THR A 102 3.57 -8.16 11.64
CA THR A 102 2.24 -8.69 11.99
C THR A 102 1.21 -7.61 12.37
N GLN A 103 1.65 -6.38 12.61
CA GLN A 103 0.82 -5.24 12.98
C GLN A 103 0.57 -4.28 11.79
N LEU A 104 1.22 -4.51 10.64
CA LEU A 104 1.02 -3.74 9.44
C LEU A 104 -0.35 -4.06 8.83
N ASN A 105 -1.25 -3.10 8.91
CA ASN A 105 -2.63 -3.22 8.45
C ASN A 105 -2.92 -2.42 7.19
N THR A 106 -2.14 -1.37 6.92
CA THR A 106 -2.32 -0.50 5.75
C THR A 106 -1.02 -0.36 4.95
N ALA A 107 -1.15 0.02 3.67
CA ALA A 107 0.01 0.29 2.82
C ALA A 107 0.86 1.46 3.37
N GLU A 108 0.23 2.51 3.90
CA GLU A 108 0.89 3.62 4.59
C GLU A 108 1.76 3.17 5.78
N GLN A 109 1.24 2.30 6.65
CA GLN A 109 2.00 1.77 7.79
C GLN A 109 3.25 1.03 7.31
N ALA A 110 3.11 0.16 6.31
CA ALA A 110 4.25 -0.56 5.74
C ALA A 110 5.27 0.41 5.14
N TRP A 111 4.81 1.38 4.35
CA TRP A 111 5.65 2.38 3.69
C TRP A 111 6.48 3.22 4.67
N ASN A 112 5.88 3.58 5.80
CA ASN A 112 6.53 4.33 6.87
C ASN A 112 7.52 3.46 7.66
N GLU A 113 7.15 2.24 8.04
CA GLU A 113 8.05 1.34 8.78
C GLU A 113 9.25 0.89 7.95
N ILE A 114 9.08 0.69 6.64
CA ILE A 114 10.19 0.41 5.73
C ILE A 114 11.19 1.57 5.73
N SER A 115 10.70 2.80 5.61
CA SER A 115 11.56 4.00 5.62
C SER A 115 12.33 4.13 6.93
N LYS A 116 11.67 3.88 8.07
CA LYS A 116 12.31 3.90 9.38
C LYS A 116 13.35 2.81 9.55
N THR A 117 13.07 1.61 9.03
CA THR A 117 13.98 0.46 9.13
C THR A 117 15.21 0.68 8.26
N ALA A 118 15.05 1.15 7.02
CA ALA A 118 16.17 1.46 6.13
C ALA A 118 17.09 2.54 6.71
N ALA A 119 16.53 3.59 7.34
CA ALA A 119 17.30 4.67 7.95
C ALA A 119 18.10 4.25 9.21
N LYS A 120 17.78 3.11 9.83
CA LYS A 120 18.53 2.59 11.00
C LYS A 120 19.77 1.79 10.61
N ASP A 121 19.83 1.33 9.37
CA ASP A 121 20.88 0.45 8.85
C ASP A 121 21.81 1.15 7.83
N ALA A 122 21.57 2.44 7.57
CA ALA A 122 22.46 3.34 6.82
C ALA A 122 23.49 4.00 7.74
#